data_AF-A0A161PKG9-F1
#
_entry.id   AF-A0A161PKG9-F1
#
_cell.length_a   1.000
_cell.length_b   1.000
_cell.length_c   1.000
_cell.angle_alpha   90.00
_cell.angle_beta   90.00
_cell.angle_gamma   90.00
#
_symmetry.space_group_name_H-M   'P 1'
#
loop_
_entity.id
_entity.type
_entity.pdbx_description
1 polymer ?
#
loop_
_entity_poly.entity_id
_entity_poly.type
_entity_poly.pdbx_seq_one_letter_code
_entity_poly.pdbx_strand_id
1 'polypeptide(L)'
;MNESNVKCEIIKDVLPLFIDGVVSLETKSMVENHLLNCEKCKQEYEEMSKEVVIPPNTDNSMLKQFKENSRKKKIKFALAASLITAMVFMSVYWFVFNFERVIPYSNSLFSIETDNNNQIYLQYSGNNYYGTHEAYSIPIDINGASKNVSFIYFTQTLAESPSSKLLGKSKETETIYKFSESDQIDAIYYVDFDTDLTNLVDDRETIVERADLLWER
;
A
#
# COMPACT_ATOMS: atom_id res chain seq x y z
N MET A 1 60.36 1.83 70.09
CA MET A 1 60.51 0.74 69.10
C MET A 1 60.79 1.42 67.77
N ASN A 2 61.97 1.20 67.19
CA ASN A 2 62.40 1.87 65.96
C ASN A 2 61.80 1.16 64.74
N GLU A 3 60.87 1.82 64.06
CA GLU A 3 60.16 1.37 62.84
C GLU A 3 61.03 1.51 61.56
N SER A 4 62.28 1.06 61.58
CA SER A 4 63.22 1.32 60.47
C SER A 4 63.78 0.05 59.83
N ASN A 5 62.96 -0.99 59.63
CA ASN A 5 63.37 -2.14 58.83
C ASN A 5 62.22 -2.88 58.13
N VAL A 6 61.39 -2.14 57.39
CA VAL A 6 60.46 -2.76 56.43
C VAL A 6 61.28 -3.25 55.23
N LYS A 7 61.09 -4.52 54.84
CA LYS A 7 61.82 -5.11 53.72
C LYS A 7 61.36 -4.50 52.40
N CYS A 8 62.30 -4.23 51.49
CA CYS A 8 62.00 -3.66 50.18
C CYS A 8 61.00 -4.49 49.37
N GLU A 9 61.02 -5.83 49.49
CA GLU A 9 60.03 -6.72 48.86
C GLU A 9 58.59 -6.39 49.27
N ILE A 10 58.36 -6.10 50.56
CA ILE A 10 57.03 -5.71 51.06
C ILE A 10 56.60 -4.37 50.46
N ILE A 11 57.55 -3.43 50.29
CA ILE A 11 57.27 -2.14 49.70
C ILE A 11 56.90 -2.29 48.23
N LYS A 12 57.61 -3.13 47.47
CA LYS A 12 57.32 -3.43 46.06
C LYS A 12 55.92 -4.04 45.88
N ASP A 13 55.55 -4.98 46.74
CA ASP A 13 54.25 -5.65 46.67
C ASP A 13 53.09 -4.65 46.91
N VAL A 14 53.30 -3.66 47.78
CA VAL A 14 52.29 -2.66 48.15
C VAL A 14 52.34 -1.41 47.25
N LEU A 15 53.43 -1.20 46.52
CA LEU A 15 53.67 0.01 45.73
C LEU A 15 52.58 0.33 44.70
N PRO A 16 52.02 -0.65 43.95
CA PRO A 16 50.91 -0.39 43.01
C PRO A 16 49.67 0.16 43.74
N LEU A 17 49.32 -0.44 44.88
CA LEU A 17 48.18 0.00 45.69
C LEU A 17 48.41 1.39 46.30
N PHE A 18 49.66 1.70 46.65
CA PHE A 18 50.06 3.02 47.12
C PHE A 18 49.91 4.08 46.02
N ILE A 19 50.33 3.77 44.79
CA ILE A 19 50.18 4.63 43.61
C ILE A 19 48.69 4.86 43.28
N ASP A 20 47.88 3.81 43.38
CA ASP A 20 46.41 3.88 43.18
C ASP A 20 45.68 4.63 44.33
N GLY A 21 46.37 4.96 45.43
CA GLY A 21 45.83 5.72 46.55
C GLY A 21 44.82 4.95 47.42
N VAL A 22 44.81 3.61 47.34
CA VAL A 22 43.82 2.75 48.01
C VAL A 22 44.33 2.10 49.30
N VAL A 23 45.50 2.50 49.80
CA VAL A 23 46.10 2.00 51.05
C VAL A 23 45.55 2.73 52.28
N SER A 24 45.62 2.09 53.46
CA SER A 24 45.29 2.72 54.73
C SER A 24 46.31 3.81 55.11
N LEU A 25 45.95 4.71 56.04
CA LEU A 25 46.84 5.77 56.52
C LEU A 25 48.13 5.22 57.16
N GLU A 26 48.02 4.09 57.87
CA GLU A 26 49.16 3.41 58.50
C GLU A 26 50.13 2.87 57.45
N THR A 27 49.60 2.16 56.44
CA THR A 27 50.41 1.65 55.32
C THR A 27 51.01 2.77 54.49
N LYS A 28 50.29 3.89 54.33
CA LYS A 28 50.78 5.08 53.63
C LYS A 28 52.02 5.67 54.29
N SER A 29 51.97 5.91 55.61
CA SER A 29 53.11 6.46 56.36
C SER A 29 54.31 5.52 56.36
N MET A 30 54.07 4.20 56.44
CA MET A 30 55.11 3.18 56.32
C MET A 30 55.85 3.24 54.98
N VAL A 31 55.11 3.34 53.87
CA VAL A 31 55.69 3.42 52.53
C VAL A 31 56.44 4.74 52.32
N GLU A 32 55.87 5.88 52.72
CA GLU A 32 56.51 7.20 52.65
C GLU A 32 57.85 7.23 53.39
N ASN A 33 57.88 6.72 54.63
CA ASN A 33 59.11 6.64 55.42
C ASN A 33 60.17 5.74 54.77
N HIS A 34 59.77 4.66 54.08
CA HIS A 34 60.72 3.80 53.38
C HIS A 34 61.26 4.46 52.10
N LEU A 35 60.41 5.13 51.32
CA LEU A 35 60.81 5.84 50.10
C LEU A 35 61.78 6.99 50.38
N LEU A 36 61.71 7.63 51.56
CA LEU A 36 62.67 8.65 51.99
C LEU A 36 64.08 8.09 52.23
N ASN A 37 64.19 6.81 52.59
CA ASN A 37 65.44 6.20 53.04
C ASN A 37 65.99 5.13 52.08
N CYS A 38 65.26 4.77 51.02
CA CYS A 38 65.65 3.73 50.07
C CYS A 38 65.55 4.22 48.61
N GLU A 39 66.70 4.54 48.01
CA GLU A 39 66.77 5.02 46.62
C GLU A 39 66.23 4.00 45.60
N LYS A 40 66.42 2.70 45.87
CA LYS A 40 65.94 1.61 44.99
C LYS A 40 64.41 1.58 44.90
N CYS A 41 63.73 1.65 46.03
CA CYS A 41 62.26 1.67 46.08
C CYS A 41 61.70 2.98 45.51
N LYS A 42 62.43 4.09 45.67
CA LYS A 42 62.06 5.38 45.09
C LYS A 42 62.13 5.38 43.55
N GLN A 43 63.16 4.80 42.97
CA GLN A 43 63.25 4.65 41.51
C GLN A 43 62.10 3.81 40.95
N GLU A 44 61.76 2.69 41.62
CA GLU A 44 60.65 1.83 41.20
C GLU A 44 59.30 2.54 41.30
N TYR A 45 59.11 3.38 42.32
CA TYR A 45 57.94 4.25 42.44
C TYR A 45 57.85 5.23 41.27
N GLU A 46 58.94 5.90 40.91
CA GLU A 46 58.97 6.84 39.79
C GLU A 46 58.74 6.16 38.43
N GLU A 47 59.22 4.92 38.25
CA GLU A 47 58.98 4.13 37.05
C GLU A 47 57.52 3.70 36.91
N MET A 48 56.88 3.26 38.00
CA MET A 48 55.47 2.85 38.01
C MET A 48 54.50 4.03 38.01
N SER A 49 54.87 5.16 38.61
CA SER A 49 54.05 6.38 38.67
C SER A 49 54.06 7.17 37.36
N LYS A 50 54.88 6.80 36.37
CA LYS A 50 54.80 7.36 35.03
C LYS A 50 53.48 6.97 34.41
N GLU A 51 52.59 7.95 34.35
CA GLU A 51 51.24 7.86 33.80
C GLU A 51 51.27 7.13 32.46
N VAL A 52 50.69 5.93 32.42
CA VAL A 52 50.42 5.23 31.16
C VAL A 52 49.31 6.02 30.49
N VAL A 53 49.69 6.96 29.62
CA VAL A 53 48.75 7.69 28.79
C VAL A 53 48.17 6.69 27.78
N ILE A 54 47.06 6.05 28.14
CA ILE A 54 46.26 5.26 27.22
C ILE A 54 45.51 6.28 26.36
N PRO A 55 45.85 6.44 25.06
CA PRO A 55 45.12 7.36 24.22
C PRO A 55 43.64 6.95 24.20
N PRO A 56 42.69 7.89 24.35
CA PRO A 56 41.29 7.55 24.22
C PRO A 56 41.07 6.94 22.84
N ASN A 57 40.65 5.67 22.81
CA ASN A 57 40.34 4.97 21.57
C ASN A 57 39.10 5.63 20.96
N THR A 58 39.34 6.66 20.14
CA THR A 58 38.32 7.55 19.58
C THR A 58 37.85 7.05 18.22
N ASP A 59 38.14 5.78 17.87
CA ASP A 59 37.78 5.21 16.58
C ASP A 59 36.34 4.68 16.60
N ASN A 60 35.41 5.60 16.74
CA ASN A 60 33.96 5.36 16.65
C ASN A 60 33.45 5.33 15.19
N SER A 61 34.38 5.30 14.22
CA SER A 61 34.13 5.23 12.78
C SER A 61 33.33 3.98 12.40
N MET A 62 33.67 2.82 12.94
CA MET A 62 32.97 1.55 12.69
C MET A 62 31.52 1.58 13.20
N LEU A 63 31.29 2.16 14.39
CA LEU A 63 29.95 2.29 14.98
C LEU A 63 29.07 3.28 14.20
N LYS A 64 29.65 4.41 13.72
CA LYS A 64 28.95 5.35 12.85
C LYS A 64 28.56 4.71 11.51
N GLN A 65 29.49 4.02 10.86
CA GLN A 65 29.22 3.32 9.59
C GLN A 65 28.14 2.23 9.76
N PHE A 66 28.16 1.48 10.86
CA PHE A 66 27.15 0.46 11.14
C PHE A 66 25.76 1.05 11.37
N LYS A 67 25.68 2.17 12.11
CA LYS A 67 24.42 2.89 12.37
C LYS A 67 23.83 3.51 11.11
N GLU A 68 24.67 4.09 10.26
CA GLU A 68 24.24 4.67 8.98
C GLU A 68 23.75 3.60 7.99
N ASN A 69 24.45 2.48 7.86
CA ASN A 69 24.02 1.38 6.99
C ASN A 69 22.69 0.78 7.46
N SER A 70 22.49 0.64 8.77
CA SER A 70 21.24 0.16 9.35
C SER A 70 20.09 1.14 9.12
N ARG A 71 20.33 2.45 9.25
CA ARG A 71 19.32 3.49 8.99
C ARG A 71 18.93 3.54 7.52
N LYS A 72 19.90 3.45 6.60
CA LYS A 72 19.65 3.38 5.14
C LYS A 72 18.81 2.16 4.77
N LYS A 73 19.09 0.99 5.35
CA LYS A 73 18.28 -0.24 5.14
C LYS A 73 16.84 -0.03 5.63
N LYS A 74 16.64 0.48 6.85
CA LYS A 74 15.30 0.76 7.39
C LYS A 74 14.50 1.74 6.55
N ILE A 75 15.13 2.80 6.05
CA ILE A 75 14.48 3.78 5.15
C ILE A 75 14.08 3.13 3.82
N LYS A 76 14.96 2.31 3.23
CA LYS A 76 14.63 1.55 2.00
C LYS A 76 13.44 0.61 2.20
N PHE A 77 13.41 -0.12 3.32
CA PHE A 77 12.27 -0.97 3.66
C PHE A 77 10.98 -0.17 3.90
N ALA A 78 11.04 0.96 4.61
CA ALA A 78 9.88 1.82 4.84
C ALA A 78 9.34 2.43 3.53
N LEU A 79 10.22 2.88 2.63
CA LEU A 79 9.84 3.37 1.31
C LEU A 79 9.23 2.27 0.45
N ALA A 80 9.82 1.07 0.44
CA ALA A 80 9.28 -0.07 -0.28
C ALA A 80 7.89 -0.47 0.26
N ALA A 81 7.73 -0.53 1.58
CA ALA A 81 6.44 -0.83 2.21
C ALA A 81 5.38 0.23 1.90
N SER A 82 5.75 1.51 1.90
CA SER A 82 4.86 2.61 1.53
C SER A 82 4.43 2.50 0.05
N LEU A 83 5.36 2.22 -0.86
CA LEU A 83 5.07 2.02 -2.28
C LEU A 83 4.13 0.84 -2.51
N ILE A 84 4.38 -0.30 -1.87
CA ILE A 84 3.50 -1.48 -1.97
C ILE A 84 2.11 -1.13 -1.48
N THR A 85 2.01 -0.45 -0.34
CA THR A 85 0.73 -0.04 0.23
C THR A 85 -0.03 0.89 -0.72
N ALA A 86 0.66 1.90 -1.29
CA ALA A 86 0.08 2.80 -2.27
C ALA A 86 -0.40 2.07 -3.54
N MET A 87 0.38 1.09 -4.02
CA MET A 87 -0.01 0.25 -5.16
C MET A 87 -1.28 -0.55 -4.85
N VAL A 88 -1.36 -1.18 -3.68
CA VAL A 88 -2.56 -1.94 -3.27
C VAL A 88 -3.79 -1.03 -3.23
N PHE A 89 -3.69 0.15 -2.61
CA PHE A 89 -4.79 1.11 -2.59
C PHE A 89 -5.19 1.56 -4.00
N MET A 90 -4.22 1.81 -4.87
CA MET A 90 -4.48 2.24 -6.24
C MET A 90 -5.13 1.12 -7.07
N SER A 91 -4.72 -0.14 -6.88
CA SER A 91 -5.36 -1.30 -7.49
C SER A 91 -6.79 -1.50 -7.01
N VAL A 92 -7.04 -1.38 -5.70
CA VAL A 92 -8.39 -1.46 -5.15
C VAL A 92 -9.27 -0.32 -5.66
N TYR A 93 -8.75 0.90 -5.68
CA TYR A 93 -9.45 2.06 -6.25
C TYR A 93 -9.80 1.81 -7.72
N TRP A 94 -8.83 1.39 -8.54
CA TRP A 94 -9.07 1.09 -9.94
C TRP A 94 -10.16 0.02 -10.11
N PHE A 95 -10.07 -1.08 -9.36
CA PHE A 95 -11.04 -2.17 -9.41
C PHE A 95 -12.44 -1.71 -9.00
N VAL A 96 -12.57 -0.93 -7.93
CA VAL A 96 -13.88 -0.47 -7.45
C VAL A 96 -14.56 0.46 -8.47
N PHE A 97 -13.79 1.32 -9.14
CA PHE A 97 -14.35 2.37 -10.00
C PHE A 97 -14.40 2.03 -11.49
N ASN A 98 -13.56 1.09 -11.97
CA ASN A 98 -13.48 0.75 -13.40
C ASN A 98 -13.92 -0.68 -13.70
N PHE A 99 -14.18 -1.51 -12.68
CA PHE A 99 -14.73 -2.84 -12.93
C PHE A 99 -16.25 -2.74 -13.13
N GLU A 100 -16.63 -2.71 -14.40
CA GLU A 100 -18.03 -2.67 -14.84
C GLU A 100 -18.67 -4.06 -14.73
N ARG A 101 -19.94 -4.08 -14.34
CA ARG A 101 -20.78 -5.27 -14.32
C ARG A 101 -22.10 -4.96 -14.98
N VAL A 102 -22.59 -5.90 -15.77
CA VAL A 102 -23.90 -5.80 -16.42
C VAL A 102 -24.99 -5.79 -15.35
N ILE A 103 -25.96 -4.89 -15.51
CA ILE A 103 -27.17 -4.84 -14.69
C ILE A 103 -28.11 -5.93 -15.19
N PRO A 104 -28.56 -6.87 -14.34
CA PRO A 104 -29.49 -7.90 -14.78
C PRO A 104 -30.82 -7.29 -15.24
N TYR A 105 -31.43 -7.91 -16.25
CA TYR A 105 -32.74 -7.49 -16.71
C TYR A 105 -33.81 -7.71 -15.63
N SER A 106 -34.73 -6.75 -15.51
CA SER A 106 -35.93 -6.88 -14.69
C SER A 106 -37.00 -5.93 -15.20
N ASN A 107 -38.24 -6.44 -15.33
CA ASN A 107 -39.43 -5.67 -15.68
C ASN A 107 -39.72 -4.51 -14.71
N SER A 108 -39.16 -4.54 -13.49
CA SER A 108 -39.30 -3.44 -12.53
C SER A 108 -38.32 -2.28 -12.76
N LEU A 109 -37.23 -2.54 -13.48
CA LEU A 109 -36.14 -1.58 -13.71
C LEU A 109 -36.19 -0.98 -15.11
N PHE A 110 -36.67 -1.75 -16.08
CA PHE A 110 -36.67 -1.39 -17.49
C PHE A 110 -38.08 -1.39 -18.05
N SER A 111 -38.46 -0.28 -18.69
CA SER A 111 -39.73 -0.15 -19.41
C SER A 111 -39.46 0.41 -20.80
N ILE A 112 -40.07 -0.19 -21.82
CA ILE A 112 -39.95 0.28 -23.20
C ILE A 112 -41.25 0.96 -23.65
N GLU A 113 -41.12 2.13 -24.24
CA GLU A 113 -42.23 2.92 -24.75
C GLU A 113 -41.96 3.36 -26.19
N THR A 114 -43.02 3.45 -26.99
CA THR A 114 -42.95 3.95 -28.37
C THR A 114 -43.86 5.17 -28.49
N ASP A 115 -43.31 6.30 -28.93
CA ASP A 115 -44.11 7.50 -29.20
C ASP A 115 -44.81 7.39 -30.57
N ASN A 116 -45.78 8.27 -30.80
CA ASN A 116 -46.58 8.39 -32.02
C ASN A 116 -45.73 8.56 -33.30
N ASN A 117 -44.49 9.04 -33.16
CA ASN A 117 -43.53 9.18 -34.26
C ASN A 117 -42.67 7.92 -34.48
N ASN A 118 -43.08 6.76 -33.96
CA ASN A 118 -42.36 5.49 -34.06
C ASN A 118 -40.95 5.52 -33.42
N GLN A 119 -40.73 6.50 -32.53
CA GLN A 119 -39.50 6.65 -31.76
C GLN A 119 -39.58 5.77 -30.51
N ILE A 120 -38.58 4.91 -30.33
CA ILE A 120 -38.51 3.98 -29.21
C ILE A 120 -37.64 4.59 -28.10
N TYR A 121 -38.11 4.44 -26.86
CA TYR A 121 -37.45 4.87 -25.65
C TYR A 121 -37.35 3.71 -24.66
N LEU A 122 -36.18 3.55 -24.04
CA LEU A 122 -36.00 2.64 -22.91
C LEU A 122 -35.81 3.46 -21.64
N GLN A 123 -36.75 3.32 -20.72
CA GLN A 123 -36.72 3.93 -19.40
C GLN A 123 -36.02 3.00 -18.41
N TYR A 124 -35.02 3.54 -17.71
CA TYR A 124 -34.37 2.90 -16.58
C TYR A 124 -34.76 3.61 -15.27
N SER A 125 -35.34 2.85 -14.35
CA SER A 125 -35.83 3.32 -13.04
C SER A 125 -34.97 2.85 -11.87
N GLY A 126 -33.81 2.24 -12.14
CA GLY A 126 -32.89 1.81 -11.09
C GLY A 126 -32.00 2.93 -10.55
N ASN A 127 -31.36 2.67 -9.43
CA ASN A 127 -30.36 3.58 -8.86
C ASN A 127 -29.09 3.51 -9.70
N ASN A 128 -28.62 4.66 -10.20
CA ASN A 128 -27.29 4.90 -10.78
C ASN A 128 -26.74 3.79 -11.70
N TYR A 129 -26.69 4.04 -13.00
CA TYR A 129 -25.88 3.23 -13.93
C TYR A 129 -24.56 3.95 -14.24
N TYR A 130 -23.55 3.19 -14.67
CA TYR A 130 -22.24 3.69 -15.09
C TYR A 130 -22.21 4.00 -16.59
N GLY A 131 -22.63 3.04 -17.43
CA GLY A 131 -22.61 3.17 -18.88
C GLY A 131 -23.80 2.48 -19.56
N THR A 132 -24.07 2.88 -20.79
CA THR A 132 -25.03 2.26 -21.70
C THR A 132 -24.31 1.81 -22.94
N HIS A 133 -24.52 0.56 -23.33
CA HIS A 133 -23.89 -0.04 -24.50
C HIS A 133 -24.99 -0.49 -25.45
N GLU A 134 -24.97 0.03 -26.67
CA GLU A 134 -25.90 -0.32 -27.74
C GLU A 134 -25.14 -0.89 -28.93
N ALA A 135 -25.64 -1.99 -29.49
CA ALA A 135 -25.25 -2.47 -30.81
C ALA A 135 -26.30 -1.98 -31.81
N TYR A 136 -25.92 -1.01 -32.66
CA TYR A 136 -26.84 -0.39 -33.61
C TYR A 136 -27.25 -1.36 -34.72
N SER A 137 -28.57 -1.54 -34.85
CA SER A 137 -29.31 -2.16 -35.98
C SER A 137 -28.52 -3.19 -36.79
N ILE A 138 -28.47 -4.43 -36.27
CA ILE A 138 -27.76 -5.55 -36.89
C ILE A 138 -28.78 -6.45 -37.58
N PRO A 139 -28.64 -6.74 -38.89
CA PRO A 139 -29.49 -7.71 -39.55
C PRO A 139 -29.17 -9.13 -39.06
N ILE A 140 -30.18 -9.85 -38.60
CA ILE A 140 -30.11 -11.25 -38.12
C ILE A 140 -31.27 -12.02 -38.71
N ASP A 141 -30.99 -13.23 -39.23
CA ASP A 141 -32.04 -14.14 -39.67
C ASP A 141 -32.66 -14.84 -38.46
N ILE A 142 -33.87 -14.42 -38.08
CA ILE A 142 -34.63 -15.04 -37.00
C ILE A 142 -35.80 -15.78 -37.64
N ASN A 143 -35.84 -17.11 -37.48
CA ASN A 143 -36.90 -17.98 -38.04
C ASN A 143 -37.05 -17.86 -39.57
N GLY A 144 -35.95 -17.61 -40.29
CA GLY A 144 -35.95 -17.50 -41.75
C GLY A 144 -36.39 -16.14 -42.30
N ALA A 145 -36.53 -15.12 -41.44
CA ALA A 145 -36.73 -13.74 -41.84
C ALA A 145 -35.59 -12.86 -41.31
N SER A 146 -34.95 -12.10 -42.20
CA SER A 146 -33.95 -11.09 -41.84
C SER A 146 -34.64 -9.94 -41.10
N LYS A 147 -34.33 -9.79 -39.82
CA LYS A 147 -34.82 -8.70 -38.95
C LYS A 147 -33.65 -7.83 -38.51
N ASN A 148 -33.87 -6.53 -38.43
CA ASN A 148 -32.91 -5.59 -37.87
C ASN A 148 -33.05 -5.57 -36.35
N VAL A 149 -32.06 -6.10 -35.66
CA VAL A 149 -32.06 -6.29 -34.21
C VAL A 149 -31.11 -5.29 -33.56
N SER A 150 -31.58 -4.63 -32.50
CA SER A 150 -30.72 -3.83 -31.61
C SER A 150 -30.52 -4.55 -30.28
N PHE A 151 -29.29 -4.52 -29.78
CA PHE A 151 -28.96 -5.04 -28.45
C PHE A 151 -28.58 -3.88 -27.55
N ILE A 152 -29.04 -3.92 -26.30
CA ILE A 152 -28.70 -2.91 -25.31
C ILE A 152 -28.44 -3.55 -23.95
N TYR A 153 -27.47 -3.01 -23.22
CA TYR A 153 -27.31 -3.31 -21.79
C TYR A 153 -26.77 -2.10 -21.04
N PHE A 154 -27.01 -2.12 -19.73
CA PHE A 154 -26.56 -1.08 -18.80
C PHE A 154 -25.51 -1.69 -17.90
N THR A 155 -24.45 -0.93 -17.60
CA THR A 155 -23.42 -1.35 -16.65
C THR A 155 -23.50 -0.54 -15.37
N GLN A 156 -23.01 -1.13 -14.29
CA GLN A 156 -22.77 -0.47 -13.02
C GLN A 156 -21.37 -0.85 -12.51
N THR A 157 -20.75 0.03 -11.73
CA THR A 157 -19.48 -0.25 -11.07
C THR A 157 -19.71 -0.55 -9.59
N LEU A 158 -18.71 -1.14 -8.92
CA LEU A 158 -18.83 -1.51 -7.50
C LEU A 158 -19.03 -0.30 -6.59
N ALA A 159 -18.49 0.85 -6.98
CA ALA A 159 -18.90 2.12 -6.41
C ALA A 159 -20.13 2.64 -7.15
N GLU A 160 -21.17 3.01 -6.42
CA GLU A 160 -22.14 3.95 -6.96
C GLU A 160 -21.39 5.18 -7.47
N SER A 161 -21.54 5.48 -8.77
CA SER A 161 -20.80 6.55 -9.44
C SER A 161 -20.73 7.80 -8.56
N PRO A 162 -19.53 8.28 -8.16
CA PRO A 162 -19.39 9.38 -7.22
C PRO A 162 -20.12 10.66 -7.65
N SER A 163 -20.28 10.85 -8.95
CA SER A 163 -20.91 12.04 -9.51
C SER A 163 -22.38 12.20 -9.13
N SER A 164 -23.12 11.09 -8.93
CA SER A 164 -24.54 11.16 -8.54
C SER A 164 -24.73 11.53 -7.07
N LYS A 165 -23.87 10.98 -6.18
CA LYS A 165 -23.92 11.23 -4.73
C LYS A 165 -23.29 12.57 -4.30
N LEU A 166 -22.27 13.07 -4.99
CA LEU A 166 -21.64 14.38 -4.70
C LEU A 166 -22.59 15.56 -4.90
N LEU A 167 -23.62 15.42 -5.73
CA LEU A 167 -24.62 16.46 -6.03
C LEU A 167 -25.91 16.35 -5.19
N GLY A 168 -25.95 15.47 -4.17
CA GLY A 168 -27.12 15.35 -3.29
C GLY A 168 -28.41 14.89 -3.99
N LYS A 169 -28.32 14.37 -5.20
CA LYS A 169 -29.46 13.85 -5.96
C LYS A 169 -29.54 12.34 -5.78
N SER A 170 -29.95 11.89 -4.59
CA SER A 170 -30.47 10.53 -4.37
C SER A 170 -31.93 10.42 -4.83
N LYS A 171 -32.25 10.97 -6.01
CA LYS A 171 -33.54 10.72 -6.62
C LYS A 171 -33.36 9.60 -7.62
N GLU A 172 -34.27 8.64 -7.57
CA GLU A 172 -34.62 7.78 -8.70
C GLU A 172 -34.81 8.70 -9.91
N THR A 173 -33.74 8.95 -10.67
CA THR A 173 -33.81 9.72 -11.90
C THR A 173 -34.17 8.71 -12.95
N GLU A 174 -35.46 8.64 -13.28
CA GLU A 174 -35.95 7.98 -14.49
C GLU A 174 -35.10 8.47 -15.66
N THR A 175 -34.22 7.60 -16.13
CA THR A 175 -33.34 7.93 -17.25
C THR A 175 -33.97 7.36 -18.49
N ILE A 176 -34.16 8.21 -19.49
CA ILE A 176 -34.77 7.82 -20.76
C ILE A 176 -33.65 7.70 -21.79
N TYR A 177 -33.41 6.49 -22.27
CA TYR A 177 -32.53 6.21 -23.39
C TYR A 177 -33.32 6.30 -24.71
N LYS A 178 -32.77 6.98 -25.71
CA LYS A 178 -33.39 7.17 -27.03
C LYS A 178 -32.63 6.37 -28.07
N PHE A 179 -33.30 5.42 -28.74
CA PHE A 179 -32.70 4.65 -29.82
C PHE A 179 -32.57 5.50 -31.09
N SER A 180 -31.37 5.55 -31.67
CA SER A 180 -31.07 6.46 -32.80
C SER A 180 -31.69 6.02 -34.13
N GLU A 181 -32.08 4.75 -34.27
CA GLU A 181 -32.59 4.14 -35.52
C GLU A 181 -33.93 3.42 -35.34
N SER A 182 -34.82 3.98 -34.51
CA SER A 182 -36.09 3.33 -34.13
C SER A 182 -36.95 2.89 -35.34
N ASP A 183 -36.89 3.62 -36.45
CA ASP A 183 -37.65 3.28 -37.66
C ASP A 183 -37.17 2.01 -38.36
N GLN A 184 -35.89 1.68 -38.21
CA GLN A 184 -35.26 0.54 -38.88
C GLN A 184 -35.18 -0.69 -37.99
N ILE A 185 -35.42 -0.55 -36.69
CA ILE A 185 -35.36 -1.64 -35.71
C ILE A 185 -36.67 -2.44 -35.75
N ASP A 186 -36.54 -3.74 -35.92
CA ASP A 186 -37.63 -4.72 -35.87
C ASP A 186 -37.74 -5.39 -34.50
N ALA A 187 -36.63 -5.51 -33.75
CA ALA A 187 -36.63 -6.07 -32.40
C ALA A 187 -35.50 -5.49 -31.53
N ILE A 188 -35.75 -5.39 -30.22
CA ILE A 188 -34.77 -4.92 -29.23
C ILE A 188 -34.61 -6.01 -28.17
N TYR A 189 -33.37 -6.40 -27.91
CA TYR A 189 -33.02 -7.37 -26.89
C TYR A 189 -32.14 -6.74 -25.81
N TYR A 190 -32.38 -7.12 -24.56
CA TYR A 190 -31.54 -6.80 -23.43
C TYR A 190 -30.53 -7.90 -23.19
N VAL A 191 -29.26 -7.52 -23.06
CA VAL A 191 -28.18 -8.47 -22.82
C VAL A 191 -27.75 -8.38 -21.36
N ASP A 192 -28.04 -9.41 -20.56
CA ASP A 192 -27.75 -9.42 -19.12
C ASP A 192 -26.41 -10.09 -18.76
N PHE A 193 -25.63 -10.48 -19.76
CA PHE A 193 -24.35 -11.17 -19.62
C PHE A 193 -23.18 -10.37 -20.18
N ASP A 194 -21.97 -10.67 -19.68
CA ASP A 194 -20.74 -10.01 -20.09
C ASP A 194 -20.39 -10.38 -21.54
N THR A 195 -20.70 -9.48 -22.48
CA THR A 195 -20.32 -9.58 -23.89
C THR A 195 -20.03 -8.20 -24.44
N ASP A 196 -19.02 -8.09 -25.30
CA ASP A 196 -18.67 -6.84 -25.95
C ASP A 196 -19.50 -6.67 -27.23
N LEU A 197 -20.59 -5.91 -27.12
CA LEU A 197 -21.46 -5.56 -28.24
C LEU A 197 -20.75 -4.75 -29.35
N THR A 198 -19.57 -4.16 -29.07
CA THR A 198 -18.82 -3.41 -30.09
C THR A 198 -17.99 -4.31 -31.00
N ASN A 199 -17.58 -5.48 -30.51
CA ASN A 199 -16.73 -6.42 -31.24
C ASN A 199 -17.45 -7.70 -31.67
N LEU A 200 -18.71 -7.93 -31.25
CA LEU A 200 -19.59 -9.05 -31.67
C LEU A 200 -18.80 -10.33 -32.00
N VAL A 201 -17.93 -10.74 -31.08
CA VAL A 201 -17.05 -11.91 -31.25
C VAL A 201 -17.85 -13.20 -31.12
N ASP A 202 -18.96 -13.14 -30.38
CA ASP A 202 -19.91 -14.23 -30.21
C ASP A 202 -20.86 -14.33 -31.41
N ASP A 203 -21.31 -15.56 -31.68
CA ASP A 203 -22.32 -15.84 -32.70
C ASP A 203 -23.63 -15.10 -32.37
N ARG A 204 -24.09 -14.27 -33.29
CA ARG A 204 -25.22 -13.34 -33.08
C ARG A 204 -26.50 -14.08 -32.72
N GLU A 205 -26.69 -15.27 -33.28
CA GLU A 205 -27.82 -16.15 -32.97
C GLU A 205 -27.78 -16.63 -31.52
N THR A 206 -26.59 -16.95 -30.99
CA THR A 206 -26.41 -17.34 -29.59
C THR A 206 -26.72 -16.20 -28.63
N ILE A 207 -26.44 -14.94 -29.03
CA ILE A 207 -26.81 -13.77 -28.24
C ILE A 207 -28.34 -13.65 -28.18
N VAL A 208 -29.04 -13.77 -29.31
CA VAL A 208 -30.50 -13.71 -29.37
C VAL A 208 -31.15 -14.80 -28.51
N GLU A 209 -30.63 -16.03 -28.50
CA GLU A 209 -31.18 -17.12 -27.69
C GLU A 209 -31.08 -16.88 -26.17
N ARG A 210 -30.07 -16.12 -25.75
CA ARG A 210 -29.78 -15.87 -24.33
C ARG A 210 -30.30 -14.54 -23.83
N ALA A 211 -30.51 -13.58 -24.73
CA ALA A 211 -30.94 -12.24 -24.40
C ALA A 211 -32.45 -12.16 -24.19
N ASP A 212 -32.90 -11.20 -23.38
CA ASP A 212 -34.30 -10.97 -23.11
C ASP A 212 -34.91 -10.08 -24.19
N LEU A 213 -35.98 -10.53 -24.84
CA LEU A 213 -36.72 -9.70 -25.79
C LEU A 213 -37.45 -8.58 -25.05
N LEU A 214 -37.09 -7.33 -25.32
CA LEU A 214 -37.76 -6.16 -24.77
C LEU A 214 -38.95 -5.71 -25.62
N TRP A 215 -38.78 -5.74 -26.95
CA TRP A 215 -39.73 -5.18 -27.88
C TRP A 215 -39.56 -5.78 -29.27
N GLU A 216 -40.67 -5.93 -29.99
CA GLU A 216 -40.72 -6.42 -31.37
C GLU A 216 -41.84 -5.70 -32.12
N ARG A 217 -41.62 -5.46 -33.42
CA ARG A 217 -42.57 -4.82 -34.34
C ARG A 217 -43.61 -5.77 -34.93
#